data_AF-A0A359CAT4-F1
#
_entry.id   AF-A0A359CAT4-F1
#
_cell.length_a   1.000
_cell.length_b   1.000
_cell.length_c   1.000
_cell.angle_alpha   90.00
_cell.angle_beta   90.00
_cell.angle_gamma   90.00
#
_symmetry.space_group_name_H-M   'P 1'
#
loop_
_entity.id
_entity.type
_entity.pdbx_description
1 polymer ?
#
loop_
_entity_poly.entity_id
_entity_poly.type
_entity_poly.pdbx_seq_one_letter_code
_entity_poly.pdbx_strand_id
1 'polypeptide(L)' 'MKKWRCKVCAYVYDPAVGDPDSGVAPGTPFEKIPDDWACPLCG' A
#
# COMPACT_ATOMS: atom_id res chain seq x y z
N MET A 1 1.96 11.01 7.12
CA MET A 1 2.50 9.63 7.02
C MET A 1 3.32 9.53 5.73
N LYS A 2 4.33 8.66 5.68
CA LYS A 2 5.16 8.52 4.46
C LYS A 2 4.41 7.69 3.42
N LYS A 3 4.35 8.17 2.18
CA LYS A 3 3.84 7.38 1.05
C LYS A 3 4.91 6.38 0.61
N TRP A 4 4.47 5.23 0.13
CA TRP A 4 5.36 4.24 -0.47
C TRP A 4 5.18 4.21 -1.98
N ARG A 5 6.25 4.01 -2.73
CA ARG A 5 6.21 3.91 -4.19
C ARG A 5 6.75 2.56 -4.64
N CYS A 6 5.95 1.84 -5.41
CA CYS A 6 6.38 0.63 -6.09
C CYS A 6 7.51 0.95 -7.06
N LYS A 7 8.62 0.23 -6.94
CA LYS A 7 9.79 0.42 -7.81
C LYS A 7 9.59 -0.19 -9.21
N VAL A 8 8.59 -1.05 -9.39
CA VAL A 8 8.30 -1.75 -10.65
C VAL A 8 7.34 -0.93 -11.52
N CYS A 9 6.14 -0.65 -11.01
CA CYS A 9 5.07 0.00 -11.79
C CYS A 9 4.81 1.47 -11.40
N ALA A 10 5.58 2.02 -10.45
CA ALA A 10 5.41 3.37 -9.93
C ALA A 10 4.09 3.66 -9.20
N TYR A 11 3.26 2.65 -8.89
CA TYR A 11 2.12 2.78 -7.99
C TYR A 11 2.54 3.46 -6.68
N VAL A 12 1.69 4.34 -6.15
CA VAL A 12 1.91 5.01 -4.88
C VAL A 12 0.86 4.56 -3.90
N TYR A 13 1.28 3.86 -2.85
CA TYR A 13 0.45 3.61 -1.69
C TYR A 13 0.37 4.89 -0.84
N ASP A 14 -0.83 5.41 -0.67
CA ASP A 14 -1.11 6.54 0.23
C ASP A 14 -1.75 6.02 1.52
N PRO A 15 -1.05 6.09 2.67
CA PRO A 15 -1.61 5.68 3.95
C PRO A 15 -2.93 6.38 4.31
N ALA A 16 -3.20 7.58 3.78
CA ALA A 16 -4.48 8.26 4.03
C ALA A 16 -5.67 7.57 3.34
N VAL A 17 -5.40 6.84 2.24
CA VAL A 17 -6.39 6.08 1.48
C VAL A 17 -6.40 4.61 1.89
N GLY A 18 -5.23 4.05 2.20
CA GLY A 18 -5.08 2.61 2.43
C GLY A 18 -5.13 1.82 1.12
N ASP A 19 -5.46 0.55 1.24
CA ASP A 19 -5.81 -0.35 0.13
C ASP A 19 -6.95 -1.29 0.59
N PRO A 20 -8.19 -0.76 0.73
CA PRO A 20 -9.30 -1.51 1.33
C PRO A 20 -9.69 -2.78 0.55
N ASP A 21 -9.48 -2.77 -0.76
CA ASP A 21 -9.76 -3.92 -1.63
C ASP A 21 -8.83 -5.10 -1.31
N SER A 22 -7.60 -4.80 -0.87
CA SER A 22 -6.64 -5.79 -0.36
C SER A 22 -6.67 -5.94 1.17
N GLY A 23 -7.69 -5.40 1.85
CA GLY A 23 -7.86 -5.51 3.30
C GLY A 23 -7.03 -4.52 4.14
N VAL A 24 -6.40 -3.52 3.54
CA VAL A 24 -5.60 -2.50 4.23
C VAL A 24 -6.44 -1.25 4.48
N ALA A 25 -6.82 -0.99 5.72
CA ALA A 25 -7.66 0.15 6.07
C ALA A 25 -6.96 1.51 5.84
N PRO A 26 -7.72 2.60 5.56
CA PRO A 26 -7.19 3.96 5.60
C PRO A 26 -6.54 4.26 6.96
N GLY A 27 -5.43 4.99 6.94
CA GLY A 27 -4.61 5.28 8.11
C GLY A 27 -3.56 4.21 8.43
N THR A 28 -3.43 3.15 7.62
CA THR A 28 -2.39 2.13 7.81
C THR A 28 -1.06 2.61 7.23
N PRO A 29 0.01 2.84 8.03
CA PRO A 29 1.32 3.16 7.47
C PRO A 29 1.88 1.94 6.73
N PHE A 30 2.72 2.17 5.72
CA PHE A 30 3.26 1.09 4.88
C PHE A 30 4.01 0.04 5.71
N GLU A 31 4.71 0.46 6.76
CA GLU A 31 5.47 -0.40 7.68
C GLU A 31 4.59 -1.28 8.59
N LYS A 32 3.25 -1.14 8.50
CA LYS A 32 2.27 -1.96 9.24
C LYS A 32 1.39 -2.79 8.31
N ILE A 33 1.59 -2.71 7.00
CA ILE A 33 0.91 -3.59 6.06
C ILE A 33 1.44 -5.02 6.26
N PRO A 34 0.58 -6.05 6.24
CA PRO A 34 0.99 -7.46 6.27
C PRO A 34 2.03 -7.81 5.20
N ASP A 35 2.93 -8.74 5.50
CA ASP A 35 4.02 -9.16 4.58
C ASP A 35 3.52 -9.89 3.32
N ASP A 36 2.26 -10.37 3.33
CA ASP A 36 1.60 -11.01 2.19
C ASP A 36 0.88 -10.01 1.27
N TRP A 37 0.92 -8.72 1.59
CA TRP A 37 0.42 -7.68 0.70
C TRP A 37 1.33 -7.54 -0.53
N ALA A 38 0.67 -7.44 -1.68
CA ALA A 38 1.27 -7.27 -2.99
C ALA A 38 0.81 -5.92 -3.57
N CYS A 39 1.64 -5.29 -4.39
CA CYS A 39 1.25 -4.08 -5.09
C CYS A 39 0.01 -4.36 -5.97
N PRO A 40 -1.10 -3.62 -5.80
CA PRO A 40 -2.37 -3.92 -6.46
C PRO A 40 -2.33 -3.77 -7.98
N LEU A 41 -1.27 -3.15 -8.53
CA LEU A 41 -1.10 -2.99 -9.97
C LEU A 41 -0.19 -4.04 -10.62
N CYS A 42 0.79 -4.60 -9.90
CA CYS A 42 1.79 -5.46 -10.54
C CYS A 42 2.14 -6.75 -9.79
N GLY A 43 1.53 -7.02 -8.64
CA GLY A 43 1.89 -8.14 -7.77
C GLY A 43 3.08 -7.79 -6.91
#